data_AF-A0A960DBJ6-F1
#
_entry.id   AF-A0A960DBJ6-F1
#
_cell.length_a   1.000
_cell.length_b   1.000
_cell.length_c   1.000
_cell.angle_alpha   90.00
_cell.angle_beta   90.00
_cell.angle_gamma   90.00
#
_symmetry.space_group_name_H-M   'P 1'
#
loop_
_entity.id
_entity.type
_entity.pdbx_description
1 polymer ?
#
loop_
_entity_poly.entity_id
_entity_poly.type
_entity_poly.pdbx_seq_one_letter_code
_entity_poly.pdbx_strand_id
1 'polypeptide(L)'
;GLNASVWAGSTAEGEKIAARLRSGTVNVDEGYAFAWGSLSAPMGGMGLSGVGRRHGPEGLLKYTESQTIATARVLNLDAPFGIPDTLWQKSLLPMVQLVMKLPGRN
;
A
#
# COMPACT_ATOMS: atom_id res chain seq x y z
N GLY A 1 15.74 -7.02 -10.44
CA GLY A 1 17.07 -6.38 -10.49
C GLY A 1 17.14 -5.22 -9.51
N LEU A 2 18.34 -4.76 -9.17
CA LEU A 2 18.52 -3.60 -8.28
C LEU A 2 18.34 -2.28 -9.04
N ASN A 3 19.14 -2.10 -10.08
CA ASN A 3 19.14 -0.95 -10.96
C ASN A 3 19.27 -1.43 -12.40
N ALA A 4 18.68 -0.67 -13.33
CA ALA A 4 18.89 -0.83 -14.76
C ALA A 4 19.03 0.54 -15.43
N SER A 5 19.63 0.55 -16.61
CA SER A 5 19.76 1.71 -17.47
C SER A 5 19.33 1.32 -18.88
N VAL A 6 18.51 2.16 -19.50
CA VAL A 6 17.97 1.96 -20.85
C VAL A 6 18.46 3.09 -21.74
N TRP A 7 19.02 2.72 -22.88
CA TRP A 7 19.46 3.62 -23.94
C TRP A 7 18.73 3.22 -25.21
N ALA A 8 18.01 4.16 -25.82
CA ALA A 8 17.13 3.89 -26.96
C ALA A 8 17.21 5.02 -28.01
N GLY A 9 16.55 4.84 -29.16
CA GLY A 9 16.55 5.87 -30.21
C GLY A 9 15.77 7.14 -29.84
N SER A 10 14.91 7.06 -28.81
CA SER A 10 14.21 8.20 -28.22
C SER A 10 13.89 7.93 -26.75
N THR A 11 13.74 8.99 -25.94
CA THR A 11 13.34 8.88 -24.53
C THR A 11 11.98 8.17 -24.38
N ALA A 12 11.02 8.44 -25.27
CA ALA A 12 9.70 7.78 -25.24
C ALA A 12 9.78 6.26 -25.52
N GLU A 13 10.73 5.82 -26.36
CA GLU A 13 11.01 4.39 -26.54
C GLU A 13 11.69 3.81 -25.29
N GLY A 14 12.66 4.52 -24.73
CA GLY A 14 13.35 4.14 -23.50
C GLY A 14 12.40 3.94 -22.32
N GLU A 15 11.44 4.85 -22.13
CA GLU A 15 10.39 4.74 -21.10
C GLU A 15 9.50 3.51 -21.30
N LYS A 16 9.11 3.19 -22.54
CA LYS A 16 8.32 1.98 -22.86
C LYS A 16 9.10 0.69 -22.53
N ILE A 17 10.41 0.68 -22.79
CA ILE A 17 11.28 -0.45 -22.42
C ILE A 17 11.42 -0.51 -20.90
N ALA A 18 11.70 0.62 -20.24
CA ALA A 18 11.89 0.73 -18.80
C ALA A 18 10.66 0.22 -18.01
N ALA A 19 9.45 0.56 -18.46
CA ALA A 19 8.20 0.11 -17.84
C ALA A 19 8.01 -1.42 -17.84
N ARG A 20 8.71 -2.14 -18.72
CA ARG A 20 8.66 -3.61 -18.82
C ARG A 20 9.74 -4.30 -17.97
N LEU A 21 10.71 -3.55 -17.44
CA LEU A 21 11.81 -4.11 -16.66
C LEU A 21 11.40 -4.37 -15.21
N ARG A 22 11.67 -5.58 -14.74
CA ARG A 22 11.50 -5.96 -13.34
C ARG A 22 12.72 -5.56 -12.51
N SER A 23 12.88 -4.26 -12.29
CA SER A 23 13.99 -3.67 -11.52
C SER A 23 13.48 -2.68 -10.48
N GLY A 24 14.25 -2.51 -9.40
CA GLY A 24 13.91 -1.56 -8.34
C GLY A 24 14.04 -0.10 -8.76
N THR A 25 15.06 0.23 -9.55
CA THR A 25 15.16 1.48 -10.29
C THR A 25 15.53 1.22 -11.75
N VAL A 26 15.04 2.10 -12.63
CA VAL A 26 15.41 2.13 -14.05
C VAL A 26 15.63 3.59 -14.44
N ASN A 27 16.76 3.89 -15.06
CA ASN A 27 17.07 5.19 -15.63
C ASN A 27 17.00 5.10 -17.16
N VAL A 28 16.48 6.14 -17.80
CA VAL A 28 16.46 6.27 -19.27
C VAL A 28 17.47 7.35 -19.64
N ASP A 29 18.34 7.05 -20.62
CA ASP A 29 19.42 7.94 -21.08
C ASP A 29 20.41 8.36 -19.97
N GLU A 30 20.45 7.62 -18.86
CA GLU A 30 21.34 7.83 -17.71
C GLU A 30 21.63 6.49 -17.01
N GLY A 31 22.77 6.38 -16.32
CA GLY A 31 23.25 5.13 -15.72
C GLY A 31 22.71 4.83 -14.32
N TYR A 32 22.69 5.82 -13.42
CA TYR A 32 22.38 5.59 -12.01
C TYR A 32 22.09 6.87 -11.20
N ALA A 33 22.80 7.95 -11.50
CA ALA A 33 22.89 9.12 -10.65
C ALA A 33 21.55 9.83 -10.45
N PHE A 34 20.66 9.83 -11.46
CA PHE A 34 19.38 10.52 -11.35
C PHE A 34 18.40 9.80 -10.42
N ALA A 35 18.22 8.48 -10.58
CA ALA A 35 17.40 7.71 -9.66
C ALA A 35 18.00 7.67 -8.24
N TRP A 36 19.33 7.64 -8.11
CA TRP A 36 19.98 7.67 -6.80
C TRP A 36 19.84 9.04 -6.12
N GLY A 37 20.09 10.13 -6.84
CA GLY A 37 20.00 11.49 -6.32
C GLY A 37 18.58 11.96 -6.01
N SER A 38 17.57 11.27 -6.55
CA SER A 38 16.16 11.53 -6.28
C SER A 38 15.75 10.99 -4.89
N LEU A 39 16.18 11.67 -3.83
CA LEU A 39 15.98 11.23 -2.43
C LEU A 39 14.51 11.09 -2.01
N SER A 40 13.60 11.79 -2.68
CA SER A 40 12.15 11.66 -2.46
C SER A 40 11.55 10.43 -3.14
N ALA A 41 12.24 9.82 -4.11
CA ALA A 41 11.78 8.65 -4.84
C ALA A 41 12.31 7.35 -4.18
N PRO A 42 11.49 6.30 -4.00
CA PRO A 42 11.89 5.10 -3.29
C PRO A 42 12.89 4.25 -4.08
N MET A 43 14.06 4.02 -3.51
CA MET A 43 15.11 3.18 -4.10
C MET A 43 15.32 1.89 -3.32
N GLY A 44 15.43 0.75 -4.01
CA GLY A 44 15.70 -0.56 -3.39
C GLY A 44 15.72 -1.68 -4.43
N GLY A 45 15.90 -2.93 -4.01
CA GLY A 45 15.93 -4.08 -4.92
C GLY A 45 14.53 -4.57 -5.33
N MET A 46 14.48 -5.39 -6.38
CA MET A 46 13.29 -6.16 -6.74
C MET A 46 13.65 -7.62 -7.07
N GLY A 47 12.98 -8.57 -6.41
CA GLY A 47 13.21 -10.02 -6.58
C GLY A 47 14.46 -10.46 -5.81
N LEU A 48 15.33 -11.24 -6.45
CA LEU A 48 16.55 -11.76 -5.81
C LEU A 48 17.56 -10.68 -5.39
N SER A 49 17.46 -9.46 -5.94
CA SER A 49 18.31 -8.34 -5.55
C SER A 49 17.92 -7.69 -4.22
N GLY A 50 16.88 -8.20 -3.55
CA GLY A 50 16.42 -7.73 -2.24
C GLY A 50 15.00 -7.17 -2.24
N VAL A 51 14.55 -6.84 -1.03
CA VAL A 51 13.21 -6.31 -0.72
C VAL A 51 13.32 -5.01 0.09
N GLY A 52 12.27 -4.19 0.05
CA GLY A 52 12.22 -2.90 0.75
C GLY A 52 12.86 -1.73 -0.02
N ARG A 53 12.84 -0.54 0.60
CA ARG A 53 13.31 0.73 0.02
C ARG A 53 14.14 1.53 1.04
N ARG A 54 14.99 2.45 0.59
CA ARG A 54 15.85 3.30 1.46
C ARG A 54 15.61 4.81 1.34
N HIS A 55 15.01 5.25 0.25
CA HIS A 55 14.66 6.65 0.00
C HIS A 55 13.14 6.82 0.10
N GLY A 56 12.67 8.06 0.05
CA GLY A 56 11.24 8.39 0.17
C GLY A 56 10.64 8.02 1.52
N PRO A 57 9.31 8.22 1.67
CA PRO A 57 8.58 7.80 2.86
C PRO A 57 8.77 6.31 3.19
N GLU A 58 8.87 5.46 2.18
CA GLU A 58 9.05 4.01 2.33
C GLU A 58 10.37 3.66 3.03
N GLY A 59 11.40 4.48 2.84
CA GLY A 59 12.69 4.34 3.52
C GLY A 59 12.60 4.60 5.03
N LEU A 60 11.69 5.46 5.46
CA LEU A 60 11.45 5.78 6.87
C LEU A 60 10.42 4.84 7.50
N LEU A 61 9.30 4.63 6.82
CA LEU A 61 8.16 3.84 7.31
C LEU A 61 8.54 2.39 7.64
N LYS A 62 9.54 1.81 6.97
CA LYS A 62 10.04 0.45 7.29
C LYS A 62 10.67 0.32 8.68
N TYR A 63 11.03 1.44 9.32
CA TYR A 63 11.54 1.48 10.70
C TYR A 63 10.44 1.86 11.71
N THR A 64 9.18 1.90 11.27
CA THR A 64 8.02 2.20 12.11
C THR A 64 7.11 0.98 12.19
N GLU A 65 6.39 0.86 13.30
CA GLU A 65 5.36 -0.16 13.47
C GLU A 65 3.98 0.42 13.13
N SER A 66 3.21 -0.30 12.31
CA SER A 66 1.85 0.13 11.97
C SER A 66 0.90 -0.12 13.15
N GLN A 67 0.23 0.92 13.63
CA GLN A 67 -0.79 0.82 14.67
C GLN A 67 -2.16 1.22 14.13
N THR A 68 -3.15 0.35 14.33
CA THR A 68 -4.56 0.66 14.05
C THR A 68 -5.25 1.09 15.34
N ILE A 69 -5.91 2.25 15.33
CA ILE A 69 -6.75 2.73 16.43
C ILE A 69 -8.19 2.76 15.93
N ALA A 70 -9.05 1.97 16.57
CA ALA A 70 -10.48 1.92 16.25
C ALA A 70 -11.30 2.47 17.43
N THR A 71 -12.29 3.29 17.13
CA THR A 71 -13.20 3.86 18.13
C THR A 71 -14.64 3.58 17.72
N ALA A 72 -15.36 2.82 18.55
CA ALA A 72 -16.80 2.66 18.42
C ALA A 72 -17.51 3.94 18.88
N ARG A 73 -18.37 4.52 18.02
CA ARG A 73 -19.09 5.77 18.33
C ARG A 73 -20.52 5.58 18.82
N VAL A 74 -21.15 4.46 18.47
CA VAL A 74 -22.59 4.25 18.69
C VAL A 74 -22.85 2.93 19.41
N LEU A 75 -22.25 1.84 18.93
CA LEU A 75 -22.50 0.50 19.45
C LEU A 75 -21.22 -0.32 19.32
N ASN A 76 -20.87 -1.08 20.37
CA ASN A 76 -19.84 -2.12 20.28
C ASN A 76 -20.42 -3.35 19.56
N LEU A 77 -19.56 -4.13 18.92
CA LEU A 77 -19.99 -5.39 18.29
C LEU A 77 -20.35 -6.46 19.33
N ASP A 78 -19.88 -6.32 20.57
CA ASP A 78 -20.18 -7.23 21.66
C ASP A 78 -21.59 -7.05 22.21
N ALA A 79 -22.10 -8.11 22.83
CA ALA A 79 -23.43 -8.09 23.44
C ALA A 79 -23.47 -7.06 24.59
N PRO A 80 -24.51 -6.20 24.64
CA PRO A 80 -24.76 -5.37 25.80
C PRO A 80 -24.93 -6.21 27.07
N PHE A 81 -24.52 -5.65 28.20
CA PHE A 81 -24.62 -6.32 29.50
C PHE A 81 -26.03 -6.87 29.77
N GLY A 82 -26.12 -8.16 30.10
CA GLY A 82 -27.39 -8.84 30.39
C GLY A 82 -28.07 -9.50 29.20
N ILE A 83 -27.55 -9.35 27.97
CA ILE A 83 -28.06 -10.03 26.78
C ILE A 83 -27.23 -11.29 26.49
N PRO A 84 -27.83 -12.49 26.37
CA PRO A 84 -27.10 -13.68 25.98
C PRO A 84 -26.45 -13.55 24.59
N ASP A 85 -25.19 -13.97 24.46
CA ASP A 85 -24.42 -13.87 23.22
C ASP A 85 -25.13 -14.49 22.01
N THR A 86 -25.80 -15.62 22.20
CA THR A 86 -26.52 -16.33 21.13
C THR A 86 -27.74 -15.55 20.60
N LEU A 87 -28.38 -14.74 21.46
CA LEU A 87 -29.47 -13.86 21.05
C LEU A 87 -28.91 -12.63 20.33
N TRP A 88 -27.84 -12.05 20.87
CA TRP A 88 -27.16 -10.91 20.24
C TRP A 88 -26.65 -11.25 18.84
N GLN A 89 -25.93 -12.35 18.68
CA GLN A 89 -25.40 -12.82 17.39
C GLN A 89 -26.50 -13.03 16.33
N LYS A 90 -27.64 -13.62 16.73
CA LYS A 90 -28.79 -13.79 15.83
C LYS A 90 -29.44 -12.47 15.42
N SER A 91 -29.38 -11.46 16.30
CA SER A 91 -29.90 -10.12 16.02
C SER A 91 -28.96 -9.24 15.19
N LEU A 92 -27.65 -9.48 15.22
CA LEU A 92 -26.65 -8.67 14.52
C LEU A 92 -26.85 -8.66 12.99
N LEU A 93 -27.05 -9.82 12.38
CA LEU A 93 -27.24 -9.94 10.91
C LEU A 93 -28.42 -9.10 10.38
N PRO A 94 -29.66 -9.25 10.91
CA PRO A 94 -30.78 -8.43 10.45
C PRO A 94 -30.58 -6.94 10.77
N MET A 95 -29.93 -6.58 11.90
CA MET A 95 -29.60 -5.18 12.18
C MET A 95 -28.62 -4.60 11.16
N VAL A 96 -27.55 -5.33 10.81
CA VAL A 96 -26.56 -4.88 9.80
C VAL A 96 -27.24 -4.74 8.44
N GLN A 97 -28.08 -5.69 8.04
CA GLN A 97 -28.85 -5.61 6.79
C GLN A 97 -29.81 -4.42 6.77
N LEU A 98 -30.43 -4.08 7.90
CA LEU A 98 -31.27 -2.89 8.03
C LEU A 98 -30.46 -1.60 7.92
N VAL A 99 -29.31 -1.53 8.58
CA VAL A 99 -28.39 -0.38 8.51
C VAL A 99 -27.86 -0.16 7.09
N MET A 100 -27.55 -1.24 6.37
CA MET A 100 -27.13 -1.16 4.96
C MET A 100 -28.26 -0.70 4.02
N LYS A 101 -29.54 -0.79 4.43
CA LYS A 101 -30.70 -0.33 3.65
C LYS A 101 -31.06 1.14 3.91
N LEU A 102 -30.42 1.82 4.87
CA LEU A 102 -30.67 3.23 5.14
C LEU A 102 -30.00 4.12 4.06
N PRO A 103 -30.71 5.12 3.51
CA PRO A 103 -30.18 5.98 2.45
C PRO A 103 -29.04 6.87 2.96
N GLY A 104 -27.92 6.92 2.21
CA GLY A 104 -26.74 7.73 2.53
C GLY A 104 -25.42 6.96 2.71
N ARG A 105 -25.38 5.65 2.41
CA ARG A 105 -24.15 4.83 2.44
C ARG A 105 -24.07 3.95 1.19
N ASN A 106 -23.81 4.58 0.04
CA ASN A 106 -23.22 3.93 -1.14
C ASN A 106 -21.78 4.42 -1.27
#